data_AF-A0A444Y9Q1-F1
#
_entry.id   AF-A0A444Y9Q1-F1
#
_cell.length_a   1.000
_cell.length_b   1.000
_cell.length_c   1.000
_cell.angle_alpha   90.00
_cell.angle_beta   90.00
_cell.angle_gamma   90.00
#
_symmetry.space_group_name_H-M   'P 1'
#
loop_
_entity.id
_entity.type
_entity.pdbx_description
1 polymer ?
#
loop_
_entity_poly.entity_id
_entity_poly.type
_entity_poly.pdbx_seq_one_letter_code
_entity_poly.pdbx_strand_id
1 'polypeptide(L)'
;MSQDHRQLNSSLICRVILPLIQSNPSVSIPVFQGAVWASYHFKPSYRKVWMAKQKAIAQIYGDWEESYNKVPKLLQKLQSCFFGTICTYGSDRSDTRRQQQHFANYLVYSANKIREV
;
A
#
# COMPACT_ATOMS: atom_id res chain seq x y z
N MET A 1 -26.69 -11.94 8.21
CA MET A 1 -26.51 -11.10 9.42
C MET A 1 -25.01 -10.97 9.65
N SER A 2 -24.42 -9.80 9.39
CA SER A 2 -22.97 -9.59 9.54
C SER A 2 -22.64 -9.45 11.02
N GLN A 3 -21.95 -10.44 11.60
CA GLN A 3 -21.33 -10.29 12.92
C GLN A 3 -20.07 -9.41 12.79
N ASP A 4 -20.27 -8.16 12.39
CA ASP A 4 -19.24 -7.14 12.49
C ASP A 4 -19.13 -6.70 13.94
N HIS A 5 -18.34 -7.45 14.72
CA HIS A 5 -17.93 -7.03 16.05
C HIS A 5 -17.21 -5.68 15.94
N ARG A 6 -17.91 -4.65 16.42
CA ARG A 6 -17.59 -3.21 16.42
C ARG A 6 -16.34 -2.83 17.23
N GLN A 7 -15.62 -3.79 17.80
CA GLN A 7 -14.64 -3.53 18.85
C GLN A 7 -13.18 -3.47 18.39
N LEU A 8 -12.86 -3.94 17.18
CA LEU A 8 -11.51 -3.76 16.60
C LEU A 8 -11.58 -2.87 15.36
N ASN A 9 -11.50 -1.57 15.63
CA ASN A 9 -11.35 -0.54 14.63
C ASN A 9 -9.98 -0.69 13.95
N SER A 10 -9.93 -0.51 12.63
CA SER A 10 -8.70 -0.58 11.84
C SER A 10 -7.59 0.34 12.36
N SER A 11 -7.95 1.46 13.00
CA SER A 11 -7.03 2.38 13.68
C SER A 11 -6.29 1.73 14.87
N LEU A 12 -6.94 0.85 15.64
CA LEU A 12 -6.28 0.14 16.76
C LEU A 12 -5.30 -0.90 16.25
N ILE A 13 -5.68 -1.63 15.20
CA ILE A 13 -4.80 -2.58 14.52
C ILE A 13 -3.59 -1.83 13.94
N CYS A 14 -3.82 -0.68 13.29
CA CYS A 14 -2.78 0.19 12.75
C CYS A 14 -1.73 0.53 13.81
N ARG A 15 -2.16 0.93 15.01
CA ARG A 15 -1.24 1.27 16.11
C ARG A 15 -0.33 0.10 16.52
N VAL A 16 -0.83 -1.13 16.51
CA VAL A 16 -0.03 -2.32 16.87
C VAL A 16 0.97 -2.68 15.78
N ILE A 17 0.58 -2.58 14.51
CA ILE A 17 1.43 -3.01 13.38
C ILE A 17 2.39 -1.93 12.89
N LEU A 18 2.13 -0.65 13.19
CA LEU A 18 2.95 0.47 12.75
C LEU A 18 4.43 0.34 13.14
N PRO A 19 4.81 0.05 14.41
CA PRO A 19 6.21 -0.15 14.75
C PRO A 19 6.84 -1.34 14.02
N LEU A 20 6.06 -2.41 13.77
CA LEU A 20 6.54 -3.57 13.02
C LEU A 20 6.86 -3.19 11.56
N ILE A 21 6.01 -2.39 10.92
CA ILE A 21 6.22 -1.90 9.54
C ILE A 21 7.41 -0.93 9.48
N GLN A 22 7.59 -0.07 10.49
CA GLN A 22 8.75 0.81 10.58
C GLN A 22 10.06 0.03 10.69
N SER A 23 10.07 -1.08 11.44
CA SER A 23 11.25 -1.94 11.55
C SER A 23 11.50 -2.77 10.29
N ASN A 24 10.43 -3.30 9.68
CA ASN A 24 10.52 -4.11 8.48
C ASN A 24 9.19 -4.04 7.67
N PRO A 25 9.18 -3.34 6.51
CA PRO A 25 7.96 -3.19 5.71
C PRO A 25 7.51 -4.49 5.01
N SER A 26 8.41 -5.46 4.87
CA SER A 26 8.16 -6.74 4.20
C SER A 26 7.47 -7.77 5.09
N VAL A 27 7.13 -7.42 6.34
CA VAL A 27 6.41 -8.31 7.26
C VAL A 27 5.07 -8.76 6.66
N SER A 28 4.81 -10.05 6.78
CA SER A 28 3.65 -10.73 6.20
C SER A 28 2.39 -10.51 7.05
N ILE A 29 1.22 -10.57 6.41
CA ILE A 29 -0.07 -10.37 7.08
C ILE A 29 -0.33 -11.35 8.25
N PRO A 30 0.04 -12.64 8.18
CA PRO A 30 -0.12 -13.57 9.31
C PRO A 30 0.65 -13.12 10.56
N VAL A 31 1.84 -12.54 10.41
CA VAL A 31 2.63 -12.03 11.54
C VAL A 31 1.90 -10.88 12.23
N PHE A 32 1.29 -9.98 11.46
CA PHE A 32 0.45 -8.92 12.02
C PHE A 32 -0.81 -9.46 12.71
N GLN A 33 -1.44 -10.51 12.19
CA GLN A 33 -2.56 -11.17 12.87
C GLN A 33 -2.12 -11.76 14.22
N GLY A 34 -0.93 -12.36 14.28
CA GLY A 34 -0.32 -12.86 15.52
C GLY A 34 -0.04 -11.75 16.52
N ALA A 35 0.49 -10.60 16.07
CA ALA A 35 0.74 -9.44 16.93
C ALA A 35 -0.56 -8.89 17.54
N VAL A 36 -1.63 -8.75 16.74
CA VAL A 36 -2.93 -8.28 17.23
C VAL A 36 -3.56 -9.30 18.18
N TRP A 37 -3.42 -10.60 17.90
CA TRP A 37 -3.86 -11.66 18.80
C TRP A 37 -3.14 -11.58 20.14
N ALA A 38 -1.83 -11.35 20.15
CA ALA A 38 -1.05 -11.22 21.38
C ALA A 38 -1.46 -9.99 22.21
N SER A 39 -1.82 -8.87 21.57
CA SER A 39 -2.23 -7.65 22.28
C SER A 39 -3.68 -7.66 22.78
N TYR A 40 -4.60 -8.25 22.02
CA TYR A 40 -6.04 -8.10 22.27
C TYR A 40 -6.81 -9.42 22.38
N HIS A 41 -6.12 -10.57 22.29
CA HIS A 41 -6.71 -11.91 22.30
C HIS A 41 -7.83 -12.09 21.26
N PHE A 42 -7.74 -11.34 20.16
CA PHE A 42 -8.69 -11.39 19.06
C PHE A 42 -7.95 -11.61 17.75
N LYS A 43 -8.51 -12.47 16.89
CA LYS A 43 -7.94 -12.77 15.58
C LYS A 43 -8.58 -11.87 14.53
N PRO A 44 -7.94 -10.75 14.14
CA PRO A 44 -8.50 -9.89 13.12
C PRO A 44 -8.58 -10.61 11.78
N SER A 45 -9.62 -10.32 11.00
CA SER A 45 -9.73 -10.84 9.64
C SER A 45 -8.59 -10.30 8.78
N TYR A 46 -8.19 -11.08 7.76
CA TYR A 46 -7.13 -10.71 6.83
C TYR A 46 -7.36 -9.31 6.23
N ARG A 47 -8.60 -9.04 5.79
CA ARG A 47 -8.99 -7.75 5.20
C ARG A 47 -8.77 -6.57 6.15
N LYS A 48 -9.10 -6.71 7.43
CA LYS A 48 -8.91 -5.64 8.44
C LYS A 48 -7.43 -5.35 8.65
N VAL A 49 -6.59 -6.39 8.71
CA VAL A 49 -5.14 -6.23 8.85
C VAL A 49 -4.52 -5.63 7.60
N TRP A 50 -4.97 -6.04 6.40
CA TRP A 50 -4.52 -5.44 5.15
C TRP A 50 -4.82 -3.94 5.08
N MET A 51 -6.06 -3.53 5.41
CA MET A 51 -6.42 -2.11 5.44
C MET A 51 -5.59 -1.33 6.47
N ALA A 52 -5.34 -1.90 7.64
CA ALA A 52 -4.47 -1.29 8.63
C ALA A 52 -3.03 -1.15 8.14
N LYS A 53 -2.50 -2.16 7.42
CA LYS A 53 -1.14 -2.12 6.82
C LYS A 53 -1.03 -0.95 5.85
N GLN A 54 -2.01 -0.80 4.95
CA GLN A 54 -2.04 0.32 4.00
C GLN A 54 -2.12 1.68 4.72
N LYS A 55 -2.95 1.78 5.76
CA LYS A 55 -3.04 2.99 6.58
C LYS A 55 -1.72 3.34 7.27
N ALA A 56 -1.01 2.34 7.81
CA ALA A 56 0.30 2.55 8.45
C ALA A 56 1.38 2.95 7.43
N ILE A 57 1.38 2.35 6.23
CA ILE A 57 2.30 2.73 5.14
C ILE A 57 2.06 4.18 4.73
N ALA A 58 0.80 4.58 4.55
CA ALA A 58 0.45 5.96 4.22
C ALA A 58 0.85 6.96 5.33
N GLN A 59 0.80 6.53 6.60
CA GLN A 59 1.28 7.36 7.72
C GLN A 59 2.81 7.52 7.74
N ILE A 60 3.58 6.53 7.28
CA ILE A 60 5.05 6.58 7.28
C ILE A 60 5.60 7.30 6.04
N TYR A 61 5.07 6.95 4.87
CA TYR A 61 5.64 7.37 3.58
C TYR A 61 4.81 8.45 2.87
N GLY A 62 3.65 8.81 3.41
CA GLY A 62 2.67 9.65 2.74
C GLY A 62 1.76 8.85 1.81
N ASP A 63 0.76 9.52 1.26
CA ASP A 63 -0.19 8.87 0.37
C ASP A 63 0.47 8.47 -0.96
N TRP A 64 0.11 7.31 -1.47
CA TRP A 64 0.63 6.78 -2.73
C TRP A 64 0.20 7.66 -3.92
N GLU A 65 -0.97 8.28 -3.82
CA GLU A 65 -1.51 9.17 -4.85
C GLU A 65 -0.61 10.41 -5.04
N GLU A 66 -0.15 11.00 -3.94
CA GLU A 66 0.82 12.10 -3.98
C GLU A 66 2.16 11.69 -4.58
N SER A 67 2.60 10.46 -4.30
CA SER A 67 3.84 9.91 -4.85
C SER A 67 3.73 9.70 -6.37
N TYR A 68 2.61 9.15 -6.85
CA TYR A 68 2.37 8.96 -8.27
C TYR A 68 2.26 10.28 -9.03
N ASN A 69 1.60 11.28 -8.43
CA ASN A 69 1.47 12.62 -9.04
C ASN A 69 2.81 13.36 -9.20
N LYS A 70 3.87 12.95 -8.48
CA LYS A 70 5.23 13.50 -8.62
C LYS A 70 6.01 12.87 -9.78
N VAL A 71 5.66 11.65 -10.19
CA VAL A 71 6.39 10.90 -11.23
C VAL A 71 6.37 11.61 -12.59
N PRO A 72 5.21 12.10 -13.11
CA PRO A 72 5.19 12.85 -14.37
C PRO A 72 6.04 14.13 -14.34
N LYS A 73 6.03 14.84 -13.20
CA LYS A 73 6.81 16.07 -13.01
C LYS A 73 8.32 15.79 -12.99
N LEU A 74 8.74 14.70 -12.35
CA LEU A 74 10.13 14.26 -12.35
C LEU A 74 10.62 13.89 -13.74
N LEU A 75 9.82 13.11 -14.46
CA LEU A 75 10.15 12.69 -15.82
C LEU A 75 10.14 13.86 -16.81
N GLN A 76 9.24 14.84 -16.65
CA GLN A 76 9.29 16.08 -17.43
C GLN A 76 10.58 16.87 -17.18
N LYS A 77 11.03 16.96 -15.92
CA LYS A 77 12.33 17.58 -15.58
C LYS A 77 13.50 16.83 -16.20
N LEU A 78 13.52 15.50 -16.09
CA LEU A 78 14.57 14.67 -16.70
C LEU A 78 14.60 14.84 -18.22
N GLN A 79 13.45 14.88 -18.88
CA GLN A 79 13.35 15.15 -20.31
C GLN A 79 13.89 16.53 -20.69
N SER A 80 13.72 17.55 -19.85
CA SER A 80 14.31 18.88 -20.08
C SER A 80 15.83 18.92 -19.87
N CYS A 81 16.38 18.06 -19.01
CA CYS A 81 17.82 17.97 -18.75
C CYS A 81 18.56 17.12 -19.79
N PHE A 82 17.88 16.17 -20.44
CA PHE A 82 18.46 15.28 -21.44
C PHE A 82 17.71 15.43 -22.76
N PHE A 83 18.24 16.29 -23.66
CA PHE A 83 17.75 16.48 -25.03
C PHE A 83 17.89 15.17 -25.84
N GLY A 84 16.93 14.26 -25.70
CA GLY A 84 16.94 12.96 -26.36
C GLY A 84 16.06 11.89 -25.71
N THR A 85 15.56 12.11 -24.49
CA THR A 85 14.65 11.14 -23.84
C THR A 85 13.22 11.30 -24.37
N ILE A 86 12.71 10.30 -25.10
CA ILE A 86 11.31 10.25 -25.53
C ILE A 86 10.46 9.68 -24.39
N CYS A 87 9.70 10.54 -23.71
CA CYS A 87 8.65 10.11 -22.77
C CYS A 87 7.28 10.27 -23.43
N THR A 88 6.65 9.17 -23.83
CA THR A 88 5.27 9.17 -24.32
C THR A 88 4.31 9.16 -23.13
N TYR A 89 3.72 10.32 -22.81
CA TYR A 89 2.63 10.44 -21.86
C TYR A 89 1.29 10.35 -22.58
N GLY A 90 0.57 9.24 -22.39
CA GLY A 90 -0.87 9.19 -22.65
C GLY A 90 -1.61 10.03 -21.61
N SER A 91 -1.80 11.32 -21.88
CA SER A 91 -2.55 12.22 -21.00
C SER A 91 -4.05 12.13 -21.27
N ASP A 92 -4.64 10.95 -21.04
CA ASP A 92 -6.10 10.77 -20.99
C ASP A 92 -6.51 10.50 -19.53
N ARG A 93 -7.43 11.30 -18.97
CA ARG A 93 -7.95 11.13 -17.60
C ARG A 93 -8.54 9.72 -17.38
N SER A 94 -8.98 9.07 -18.45
CA SER A 94 -9.48 7.69 -18.48
C SER A 94 -8.38 6.63 -18.34
N ASP A 95 -7.18 6.97 -18.81
CA ASP A 95 -6.00 6.11 -18.83
C ASP A 95 -5.35 6.07 -17.44
N THR A 96 -5.38 7.18 -16.69
CA THR A 96 -4.94 7.20 -15.28
C THR A 96 -5.67 6.17 -14.41
N ARG A 97 -6.98 5.95 -14.59
CA ARG A 97 -7.73 4.96 -13.78
C ARG A 97 -7.37 3.52 -14.17
N ARG A 98 -7.12 3.26 -15.46
CA ARG A 98 -6.69 1.96 -15.97
C ARG A 98 -5.25 1.66 -15.57
N GLN A 99 -4.35 2.63 -15.67
CA GLN A 99 -2.96 2.53 -15.22
C GLN A 99 -2.86 2.42 -13.70
N GLN A 100 -3.67 3.16 -12.93
CA GLN A 100 -3.79 2.98 -11.47
C GLN A 100 -4.24 1.56 -11.12
N GLN A 101 -5.26 1.02 -11.81
CA GLN A 101 -5.71 -0.35 -11.58
C GLN A 101 -4.64 -1.37 -11.98
N HIS A 102 -3.92 -1.15 -13.09
CA HIS A 102 -2.88 -2.03 -13.58
C HIS A 102 -1.63 -2.01 -12.69
N PHE A 103 -1.26 -0.85 -12.15
CA PHE A 103 -0.16 -0.69 -11.20
C PHE A 103 -0.52 -1.24 -9.82
N ALA A 104 -1.75 -1.03 -9.35
CA ALA A 104 -2.28 -1.68 -8.15
C ALA A 104 -2.28 -3.22 -8.31
N ASN A 105 -2.66 -3.72 -9.48
CA ASN A 105 -2.59 -5.15 -9.80
C ASN A 105 -1.13 -5.65 -9.89
N TYR A 106 -0.20 -4.84 -10.40
CA TYR A 106 1.23 -5.17 -10.47
C TYR A 106 1.89 -5.22 -9.08
N LEU A 107 1.55 -4.29 -8.18
CA LEU A 107 1.99 -4.33 -6.79
C LEU A 107 1.40 -5.51 -6.03
N VAL A 108 0.13 -5.86 -6.29
CA VAL A 108 -0.51 -7.07 -5.75
C VAL A 108 0.12 -8.34 -6.32
N TYR A 109 0.43 -8.38 -7.62
CA TYR A 109 1.12 -9.50 -8.27
C TYR A 109 2.55 -9.66 -7.76
N SER A 110 3.32 -8.58 -7.64
CA SER A 110 4.69 -8.59 -7.13
C SER A 110 4.74 -8.99 -5.64
N ALA A 111 3.81 -8.48 -4.83
CA ALA A 111 3.68 -8.88 -3.42
C ALA A 111 3.24 -10.34 -3.24
N ASN A 112 2.49 -10.91 -4.19
CA ASN A 112 2.14 -12.34 -4.19
C ASN A 112 3.26 -13.22 -4.81
N LYS A 113 4.04 -12.70 -5.74
CA LYS A 113 5.19 -13.41 -6.35
C LYS A 113 6.36 -13.55 -5.37
N ILE A 114 6.48 -12.63 -4.41
CA ILE A 114 7.43 -12.72 -3.29
C ILE A 114 6.99 -13.75 -2.23
N ARG A 115 5.76 -14.32 -2.34
CA ARG A 115 5.29 -15.44 -1.49
C ARG A 115 5.60 -16.82 -2.07
N GLU A 116 6.12 -16.93 -3.29
CA GLU A 116 6.41 -18.21 -3.95
C GLU A 116 7.91 -18.44 -4.22
N VAL A 117 8.80 -17.79 -3.45
CA VAL A 117 10.24 -18.12 -3.41
C VAL A 117 10.66 -18.38 -1.97
#